data_AF-A0A7V8W9E0-F1
#
_entry.id   AF-A0A7V8W9E0-F1
#
_cell.length_a   1.000
_cell.length_b   1.000
_cell.length_c   1.000
_cell.angle_alpha   90.00
_cell.angle_beta   90.00
_cell.angle_gamma   90.00
#
_symmetry.space_group_name_H-M   'P 1'
#
loop_
_entity.id
_entity.type
_entity.pdbx_description
1 polymer ?
#
loop_
_entity_poly.entity_id
_entity_poly.type
_entity_poly.pdbx_seq_one_letter_code
_entity_poly.pdbx_strand_id
1 'polypeptide(L)'
;MTGTWHTDTRRGQPREPERDETRFWAFVDLGTPDGSAYYLVPAWWIENEIHATHAAYLARHGGRRARNPASTHHAVQTRRIEEWRDRWDLLRVCAPSETR
;
A
#
# COMPACT_ATOMS: atom_id res chain seq x y z
N MET A 1 -13.41 -7.61 11.85
CA MET A 1 -13.13 -6.30 11.25
C MET A 1 -12.03 -6.54 10.23
N THR A 2 -12.38 -6.59 8.96
CA THR A 2 -11.48 -6.92 7.84
C THR A 2 -11.08 -5.62 7.13
N GLY A 3 -9.95 -5.64 6.43
CA GLY A 3 -9.67 -4.68 5.36
C GLY A 3 -9.27 -3.24 5.71
N THR A 4 -8.51 -3.01 6.79
CA THR A 4 -7.75 -1.75 6.96
C THR A 4 -6.47 -2.00 7.73
N TRP A 5 -5.35 -1.56 7.17
CA TRP A 5 -4.04 -1.63 7.83
C TRP A 5 -3.60 -0.25 8.30
N HIS A 6 -2.78 -0.24 9.34
CA HIS A 6 -2.29 0.98 9.96
C HIS A 6 -0.77 1.07 9.81
N THR A 7 -0.31 2.23 9.34
CA THR A 7 1.09 2.52 9.11
C THR A 7 1.39 3.99 9.48
N ASP A 8 2.53 4.48 9.05
CA ASP A 8 3.07 5.78 9.37
C ASP A 8 3.20 6.67 8.13
N THR A 9 2.73 7.92 8.20
CA THR A 9 2.85 8.91 7.14
C THR A 9 4.28 9.19 6.70
N ARG A 10 5.28 8.97 7.56
CA ARG A 10 6.72 9.12 7.24
C ARG A 10 7.22 8.06 6.25
N ARG A 11 6.46 6.98 6.04
CA ARG A 11 6.71 6.03 4.96
C ARG A 11 6.32 6.60 3.60
N GLY A 12 5.50 7.64 3.54
CA GLY A 12 5.10 8.26 2.29
C GLY A 12 6.22 9.09 1.68
N GLN A 13 6.61 8.75 0.46
CA GLN A 13 7.62 9.48 -0.31
C GLN A 13 7.16 9.56 -1.77
N PRO A 14 7.22 10.76 -2.40
CA PRO A 14 6.95 10.87 -3.82
C PRO A 14 8.04 10.12 -4.61
N ARG A 15 7.61 9.22 -5.47
CA ARG A 15 8.47 8.39 -6.33
C ARG A 15 7.90 8.32 -7.74
N GLU A 16 8.78 8.15 -8.71
CA GLU A 16 8.36 7.82 -10.07
C GLU A 16 7.94 6.34 -10.14
N PRO A 17 6.97 5.98 -11.00
CA PRO A 17 6.61 4.59 -11.24
C PRO A 17 7.81 3.77 -11.71
N GLU A 18 8.10 2.69 -10.99
CA GLU A 18 9.24 1.81 -11.25
C GLU A 18 8.76 0.47 -11.83
N ARG A 19 9.14 0.19 -13.09
CA ARG A 19 8.68 -0.99 -13.84
C ARG A 19 9.30 -2.30 -13.35
N ASP A 20 10.54 -2.23 -12.89
CA ASP A 20 11.33 -3.36 -12.37
C ASP A 20 11.49 -3.27 -10.85
N GLU A 21 10.47 -2.75 -10.16
CA GLU A 21 10.44 -2.67 -8.70
C GLU A 21 10.60 -4.07 -8.10
N THR A 22 11.51 -4.18 -7.13
CA THR A 22 11.79 -5.43 -6.41
C THR A 22 11.32 -5.37 -4.96
N ARG A 23 10.90 -4.19 -4.47
CA ARG A 23 10.37 -4.00 -3.12
C ARG A 23 8.86 -3.92 -3.15
N PHE A 24 8.24 -4.74 -2.32
CA PHE A 24 6.78 -4.84 -2.23
C PHE A 24 6.33 -4.76 -0.79
N TRP A 25 5.14 -4.23 -0.59
CA TRP A 25 4.39 -4.37 0.65
C TRP A 25 3.37 -5.48 0.45
N ALA A 26 3.38 -6.46 1.34
CA ALA A 26 2.38 -7.51 1.39
C ALA A 26 1.38 -7.20 2.49
N PHE A 27 0.14 -6.89 2.09
CA PHE A 27 -0.97 -6.76 3.02
C PHE A 27 -1.74 -8.08 3.04
N VAL A 28 -2.00 -8.59 4.24
CA VAL A 28 -2.68 -9.88 4.44
C VAL A 28 -3.90 -9.64 5.31
N ASP A 29 -5.07 -10.00 4.79
CA ASP A 29 -6.32 -10.03 5.53
C ASP A 29 -6.61 -11.49 5.91
N LEU A 30 -6.58 -11.78 7.22
CA LEU A 30 -6.70 -13.14 7.74
C LEU A 30 -8.14 -13.41 8.18
N GLY A 31 -8.62 -14.63 7.93
CA GLY A 31 -9.92 -15.08 8.43
C GLY A 31 -11.11 -14.46 7.70
N THR A 32 -10.98 -14.17 6.40
CA THR A 32 -12.14 -13.85 5.56
C THR A 32 -12.95 -15.13 5.26
N PRO A 33 -14.23 -15.03 4.87
CA PRO A 33 -15.06 -16.20 4.58
C PRO A 33 -14.45 -17.16 3.53
N ASP A 34 -13.70 -16.61 2.58
CA ASP A 34 -13.09 -17.34 1.47
C ASP A 34 -11.62 -17.73 1.73
N GLY A 35 -11.10 -17.49 2.95
CA GLY A 35 -9.70 -17.73 3.31
C GLY A 35 -8.91 -16.44 3.60
N SER A 36 -7.60 -16.45 3.33
CA SER A 36 -6.78 -15.23 3.47
C SER A 36 -6.74 -14.45 2.16
N ALA A 37 -6.86 -13.13 2.22
CA ALA A 37 -6.71 -12.26 1.06
C ALA A 37 -5.34 -11.58 1.08
N TYR A 38 -4.64 -11.58 -0.06
CA TYR A 38 -3.30 -11.03 -0.21
C TYR A 38 -3.30 -9.87 -1.20
N TYR A 39 -2.60 -8.79 -0.85
CA TYR A 39 -2.42 -7.64 -1.72
C TYR A 39 -0.92 -7.33 -1.81
N LEU A 40 -0.36 -7.44 -3.01
CA LEU A 40 1.04 -7.18 -3.27
C LEU A 40 1.21 -5.84 -3.98
N VAL A 41 1.63 -4.85 -3.21
CA VAL A 41 1.69 -3.46 -3.67
C VAL A 41 3.14 -3.08 -3.90
N PRO A 42 3.52 -2.59 -5.10
CA PRO A 42 4.87 -2.05 -5.33
C PRO A 42 5.20 -0.94 -4.34
N ALA A 43 6.43 -0.92 -3.82
CA ALA A 43 6.83 0.07 -2.82
C ALA A 43 6.64 1.51 -3.33
N TRP A 44 7.01 1.79 -4.59
CA TRP A 44 6.79 3.12 -5.16
C TRP A 44 5.33 3.56 -5.12
N TRP A 45 4.39 2.62 -5.33
CA TRP A 45 2.97 2.92 -5.39
C TRP A 45 2.42 3.25 -4.01
N ILE A 46 2.73 2.41 -3.00
CA ILE A 46 2.19 2.62 -1.65
C ILE A 46 2.81 3.84 -0.98
N GLU A 47 4.09 4.12 -1.21
CA GLU A 47 4.76 5.31 -0.70
C GLU A 47 4.14 6.58 -1.32
N ASN A 48 3.80 6.55 -2.61
CA ASN A 48 3.06 7.62 -3.27
C ASN A 48 1.64 7.80 -2.72
N GLU A 49 0.90 6.70 -2.48
CA GLU A 49 -0.45 6.76 -1.94
C GLU A 49 -0.46 7.38 -0.53
N ILE A 50 0.45 6.95 0.34
CA ILE A 50 0.62 7.51 1.68
C ILE A 50 0.91 9.01 1.60
N HIS A 51 1.84 9.41 0.72
CA HIS A 51 2.20 10.81 0.52
C HIS A 51 1.01 11.64 0.02
N ALA A 52 0.33 11.19 -1.04
CA ALA A 52 -0.77 11.90 -1.67
C ALA A 52 -1.97 12.06 -0.72
N THR A 53 -2.36 10.98 -0.03
CA THR A 53 -3.44 11.03 0.96
C THR A 53 -3.11 11.95 2.12
N HIS A 54 -1.85 11.94 2.60
CA HIS A 54 -1.43 12.83 3.68
C HIS A 54 -1.44 14.30 3.23
N ALA A 55 -0.92 14.60 2.04
CA ALA A 55 -0.93 15.95 1.48
C ALA A 55 -2.36 16.47 1.28
N ALA A 56 -3.26 15.64 0.74
CA ALA A 56 -4.68 15.99 0.57
C ALA A 56 -5.38 16.26 1.91
N TYR A 57 -5.05 15.50 2.96
CA TYR A 57 -5.56 15.75 4.31
C TYR A 57 -5.09 17.10 4.85
N LEU A 58 -3.78 17.40 4.74
CA LEU A 58 -3.25 18.69 5.19
C LEU A 58 -3.87 19.87 4.44
N ALA A 59 -4.05 19.76 3.12
CA ALA A 59 -4.70 20.79 2.31
C ALA A 59 -6.14 21.10 2.79
N ARG A 60 -6.90 20.07 3.18
CA ARG A 60 -8.27 20.22 3.71
C ARG A 60 -8.34 20.81 5.12
N HIS A 61 -7.25 20.76 5.88
CA HIS A 61 -7.18 21.19 7.28
C HIS A 61 -6.23 22.38 7.50
N GLY A 62 -5.95 23.17 6.46
CA GLY A 62 -5.17 24.41 6.59
C GLY A 62 -3.69 24.18 6.92
N GLY A 63 -3.11 23.07 6.44
CA GLY A 63 -1.70 22.74 6.63
C GLY A 63 -1.36 22.11 7.98
N ARG A 64 -2.34 21.84 8.85
CA ARG A 64 -2.13 21.20 10.16
C ARG A 64 -3.13 20.10 10.42
N ARG A 65 -2.73 19.05 11.12
CA ARG A 65 -3.71 18.07 11.64
C ARG A 65 -4.58 18.74 12.71
N ALA A 66 -5.90 18.57 12.57
CA ALA A 66 -6.90 19.28 13.38
C ALA A 66 -6.86 18.91 14.88
N ARG A 67 -6.40 17.71 15.25
CA ARG A 67 -6.46 17.19 16.63
C ARG A 67 -5.08 16.95 17.27
N ASN A 68 -4.18 16.25 16.59
CA ASN A 68 -2.82 16.04 17.07
C ASN A 68 -1.82 16.25 15.91
N PRO A 69 -1.08 17.37 15.91
CA PRO A 69 -0.11 17.71 14.88
C PRO A 69 1.02 16.68 14.74
N ALA A 70 1.37 15.98 15.82
CA ALA A 70 2.44 14.98 15.85
C ALA A 70 1.96 13.57 15.47
N SER A 71 0.66 13.37 15.25
CA SER A 71 0.16 12.05 14.85
C SER A 71 0.63 11.70 13.45
N THR A 72 1.47 10.67 13.37
CA THR A 72 1.95 10.12 12.10
C THR A 72 1.08 8.97 11.59
N HIS A 73 -0.04 8.69 12.26
CA HIS A 73 -0.90 7.57 11.90
C HIS A 73 -1.52 7.74 10.51
N HIS A 74 -1.40 6.68 9.70
CA HIS A 74 -1.98 6.57 8.36
C HIS A 74 -2.74 5.25 8.23
N ALA A 75 -3.94 5.28 7.66
CA ALA A 75 -4.76 4.09 7.41
C ALA A 75 -4.75 3.76 5.92
N VAL A 76 -4.32 2.55 5.58
CA VAL A 76 -4.39 1.97 4.24
C VAL A 76 -5.69 1.18 4.14
N GLN A 77 -6.66 1.72 3.39
CA GLN A 77 -7.98 1.12 3.22
C GLN A 77 -7.94 0.10 2.09
N THR A 78 -8.54 -1.09 2.25
CA THR A 78 -8.57 -2.14 1.21
C THR A 78 -9.00 -1.62 -0.16
N ARG A 79 -10.06 -0.81 -0.21
CA ARG A 79 -10.57 -0.22 -1.46
C ARG A 79 -9.52 0.55 -2.28
N ARG A 80 -8.43 1.02 -1.66
CA ARG A 80 -7.35 1.72 -2.36
C ARG A 80 -6.34 0.75 -2.96
N ILE A 81 -6.16 -0.42 -2.35
CA ILE A 81 -5.19 -1.43 -2.78
C ILE A 81 -5.86 -2.61 -3.50
N GLU A 82 -7.16 -2.55 -3.76
CA GLU A 82 -7.93 -3.65 -4.38
C GLU A 82 -7.34 -4.09 -5.72
N GLU A 83 -6.80 -3.15 -6.52
CA GLU A 83 -6.15 -3.46 -7.81
C GLU A 83 -4.89 -4.35 -7.67
N TRP A 84 -4.34 -4.44 -6.45
CA TRP A 84 -3.14 -5.21 -6.12
C TRP A 84 -3.46 -6.59 -5.52
N ARG A 85 -4.74 -6.95 -5.43
CA ARG A 85 -5.18 -8.25 -4.93
C ARG A 85 -4.64 -9.37 -5.79
N ASP A 86 -4.01 -10.36 -5.15
CA ASP A 86 -3.46 -11.58 -5.75
C ASP A 86 -2.49 -11.33 -6.93
N ARG A 87 -1.84 -10.16 -6.98
CA ARG A 87 -0.85 -9.79 -8.01
C ARG A 87 0.53 -10.42 -7.80
N TRP A 88 0.55 -11.75 -7.60
CA TRP A 88 1.76 -12.56 -7.47
C TRP A 88 2.60 -12.57 -8.75
N ASP A 89 1.98 -12.29 -9.90
CA ASP A 89 2.64 -12.11 -11.20
C ASP A 89 3.75 -11.05 -11.16
N LEU A 90 3.62 -10.03 -10.32
CA LEU A 90 4.60 -8.94 -10.18
C LEU A 90 5.95 -9.40 -9.65
N LEU A 91 5.98 -10.48 -8.86
CA LEU A 91 7.22 -10.96 -8.24
C LEU A 91 8.11 -11.73 -9.23
N ARG A 92 7.62 -12.07 -10.43
CA ARG A 92 8.34 -12.88 -11.44
C ARG A 92 8.89 -14.21 -10.90
N VAL A 93 8.36 -14.72 -9.78
CA VAL A 93 8.81 -15.96 -9.10
C VAL A 93 8.42 -17.21 -9.90
N CYS A 94 7.38 -17.13 -10.73
CA CYS A 94 6.95 -18.19 -11.63
C CYS A 94 7.36 -17.87 -13.08
N ALA A 95 8.66 -17.77 -13.36
CA ALA A 95 9.10 -18.03 -14.74
C ALA A 95 8.95 -19.55 -14.98
N PRO A 96 8.33 -20.01 -16.08
CA PRO A 96 8.41 -21.41 -16.44
C PRO A 96 9.90 -21.76 -16.55
N SER A 97 10.34 -22.78 -15.82
CA SER A 97 11.65 -23.36 -16.02
C SER A 97 11.74 -23.76 -17.49
N GLU A 98 12.63 -23.12 -18.24
CA GLU A 98 12.99 -23.57 -19.58
C GLU A 98 13.40 -25.04 -19.47
N THR A 99 12.56 -25.92 -20.00
CA THR A 99 12.87 -27.34 -20.11
C THR A 99 14.00 -27.43 -21.13
N ARG A 100 15.18 -27.80 -20.65
CA ARG A 100 16.34 -28.13 -21.48
C ARG A 100 16.42 -29.63 -21.70
#